data_AF-A0A2C9UTG3-F1
#
_entry.id   AF-A0A2C9UTG3-F1
#
_cell.length_a   1.000
_cell.length_b   1.000
_cell.length_c   1.000
_cell.angle_alpha   90.00
_cell.angle_beta   90.00
_cell.angle_gamma   90.00
#
_symmetry.space_group_name_H-M   'P 1'
#
loop_
_entity.id
_entity.type
_entity.pdbx_description
1 polymer ?
#
loop_
_entity_poly.entity_id
_entity_poly.type
_entity_poly.pdbx_seq_one_letter_code
_entity_poly.pdbx_strand_id
1 'polypeptide(L)'
;MSTSRSKVMFCKRKTTLKKKAEELSKLCGVPVCLICFEPDGTKIDTWPEDKKEVGDILVKYIYILNKDNIDLQLGFMDANNKNQDLVAKEESCKHEEEKKKKKKKRVFETWNTRLDYLPEECLHDILKFLERKAENLEERIMQMAMIRVLAAKSNQCIT
;
A
#
# COMPACT_ATOMS: atom_id res chain seq x y z
N MET A 1 10.77 -28.75 10.46
CA MET A 1 10.34 -29.99 9.79
C MET A 1 8.85 -30.19 10.05
N SER A 2 8.00 -29.81 9.10
CA SER A 2 6.54 -29.72 9.31
C SER A 2 5.88 -31.09 9.14
N THR A 3 5.15 -31.52 10.15
CA THR A 3 4.52 -32.84 10.29
C THR A 3 3.45 -33.07 9.20
N SER A 4 3.35 -34.30 8.66
CA SER A 4 2.45 -34.63 7.53
C SER A 4 0.98 -34.27 7.77
N ARG A 5 0.53 -34.27 9.04
CA ARG A 5 -0.81 -33.85 9.46
C ARG A 5 -1.12 -32.39 9.11
N SER A 6 -0.17 -31.46 9.28
CA SER A 6 -0.38 -30.05 8.97
C SER A 6 -0.59 -29.83 7.47
N LYS A 7 0.13 -30.56 6.63
CA LYS A 7 -0.03 -30.51 5.17
C LYS A 7 -1.41 -31.03 4.72
N VAL A 8 -1.87 -32.14 5.30
CA VAL A 8 -3.20 -32.70 5.01
C VAL A 8 -4.31 -31.74 5.43
N MET A 9 -4.20 -31.11 6.61
CA MET A 9 -5.18 -30.14 7.09
C MET A 9 -5.19 -28.87 6.24
N PHE A 10 -4.02 -28.38 5.82
CA PHE A 10 -3.93 -27.26 4.91
C PHE A 10 -4.68 -27.53 3.60
N CYS A 11 -4.43 -28.68 2.96
CA CYS A 11 -5.12 -29.06 1.73
C CYS A 11 -6.65 -29.13 1.92
N LYS A 12 -7.13 -29.78 3.00
CA LYS A 12 -8.56 -29.87 3.31
C LYS A 12 -9.21 -28.51 3.55
N ARG A 13 -8.53 -27.61 4.27
CA ARG A 13 -9.05 -26.26 4.55
C ARG A 13 -9.04 -25.40 3.30
N LYS A 14 -7.97 -25.47 2.50
CA LYS A 14 -7.85 -24.74 1.23
C LYS A 14 -8.98 -25.09 0.28
N THR A 15 -9.25 -26.37 0.05
CA THR A 15 -10.35 -26.81 -0.81
C THR A 15 -11.71 -26.37 -0.27
N THR A 16 -11.91 -26.45 1.05
CA THR A 16 -13.15 -25.98 1.69
C THR A 16 -13.34 -24.47 1.51
N LEU A 17 -12.28 -23.68 1.70
CA LEU A 17 -12.32 -22.23 1.54
C LEU A 17 -12.63 -21.82 0.10
N LYS A 18 -12.03 -22.47 -0.90
CA LYS A 18 -12.36 -22.24 -2.32
C LYS A 18 -13.85 -22.50 -2.60
N LYS A 19 -14.37 -23.64 -2.12
CA LYS A 19 -15.80 -23.96 -2.27
C LYS A 19 -16.71 -22.93 -1.60
N LYS A 20 -16.33 -22.44 -0.42
CA LYS A 20 -17.09 -21.39 0.27
C LYS A 20 -17.01 -20.03 -0.41
N ALA A 21 -15.87 -19.68 -1.00
CA ALA A 21 -15.73 -18.48 -1.81
C ALA A 21 -16.63 -18.54 -3.06
N GLU A 22 -16.70 -19.71 -3.71
CA GLU A 22 -17.59 -19.97 -4.83
C GLU A 22 -19.07 -19.88 -4.45
N GLU A 23 -19.48 -20.56 -3.38
CA GLU A 23 -20.84 -20.48 -2.86
C GLU A 23 -21.21 -19.03 -2.51
N LEU A 24 -20.33 -18.29 -1.84
CA LEU A 24 -20.55 -16.89 -1.48
C LEU A 24 -20.72 -16.00 -2.72
N SER A 25 -19.85 -16.15 -3.71
CA SER A 25 -19.92 -15.39 -4.95
C SER A 25 -21.24 -15.64 -5.69
N LYS A 26 -21.63 -16.92 -5.83
CA LYS A 26 -22.85 -17.32 -6.53
C LYS A 26 -24.13 -16.94 -5.80
N LEU A 27 -24.20 -17.19 -4.48
CA LEU A 27 -25.41 -16.97 -3.70
C LEU A 27 -25.68 -15.49 -3.46
N CYS A 28 -24.63 -14.69 -3.26
CA CYS A 28 -24.78 -13.27 -2.99
C CYS A 28 -24.57 -12.39 -4.25
N GLY A 29 -24.11 -12.96 -5.36
CA GLY A 29 -23.83 -12.22 -6.59
C GLY A 29 -22.69 -11.19 -6.42
N VAL A 30 -21.76 -11.46 -5.51
CA VAL A 30 -20.65 -10.54 -5.19
C VAL A 30 -19.32 -11.08 -5.71
N PRO A 31 -18.44 -10.23 -6.28
CA PRO A 31 -17.12 -10.66 -6.69
C PRO A 31 -16.28 -11.02 -5.45
N VAL A 32 -15.78 -12.25 -5.39
CA VAL A 32 -14.94 -12.75 -4.30
C VAL A 32 -13.62 -13.22 -4.88
N CYS A 33 -12.52 -12.94 -4.19
CA CYS A 33 -11.19 -13.45 -4.54
C CYS A 33 -10.50 -14.01 -3.31
N LEU A 34 -9.95 -15.21 -3.43
CA LEU A 34 -9.12 -15.87 -2.42
C LEU A 34 -7.72 -16.07 -2.97
N ILE A 35 -6.70 -15.62 -2.23
CA ILE A 35 -5.29 -15.83 -2.56
C ILE A 35 -4.67 -16.64 -1.42
N CYS A 36 -4.29 -17.89 -1.69
CA CYS A 36 -3.67 -18.79 -0.73
C CYS A 36 -2.21 -19.04 -1.10
N PHE A 37 -1.30 -18.72 -0.18
CA PHE A 37 0.11 -19.08 -0.28
C PHE A 37 0.33 -20.47 0.32
N GLU A 38 1.10 -21.30 -0.35
CA GLU A 38 1.56 -22.55 0.26
C GLU A 38 2.49 -22.26 1.45
N PRO A 39 2.60 -23.18 2.43
CA PRO A 39 3.45 -22.99 3.61
C PRO A 39 4.91 -22.67 3.28
N ASP A 40 5.38 -23.14 2.12
CA ASP A 40 6.75 -22.92 1.63
C ASP A 40 6.89 -21.59 0.87
N GLY A 41 5.83 -20.80 0.73
CA GLY A 41 5.81 -19.48 0.07
C GLY A 41 6.06 -19.49 -1.44
N THR A 42 6.42 -20.63 -2.02
CA THR A 42 6.85 -20.78 -3.42
C THR A 42 5.70 -20.87 -4.41
N LYS A 43 4.50 -21.29 -3.96
CA LYS A 43 3.33 -21.47 -4.81
C LYS A 43 2.15 -20.66 -4.29
N ILE A 44 1.44 -20.06 -5.24
CA ILE A 44 0.23 -19.29 -5.01
C ILE A 44 -0.91 -20.04 -5.69
N ASP A 45 -1.98 -20.27 -4.94
CA ASP A 45 -3.22 -20.86 -5.41
C ASP A 45 -4.34 -19.83 -5.22
N THR A 46 -5.14 -19.61 -6.26
CA THR A 46 -6.20 -18.61 -6.25
C THR A 46 -7.56 -19.21 -6.49
N TRP A 47 -8.58 -18.51 -6.01
CA TRP A 47 -9.94 -18.64 -6.51
C TRP A 47 -10.45 -17.22 -6.81
N PRO A 48 -11.00 -16.94 -8.00
CA PRO A 48 -11.18 -17.84 -9.15
C PRO A 48 -9.85 -18.39 -9.71
N GLU A 49 -9.93 -19.52 -10.43
CA GLU A 49 -8.77 -20.10 -11.11
C GLU A 49 -8.31 -19.27 -12.32
N ASP A 50 -9.22 -18.50 -12.93
CA ASP A 50 -8.88 -17.57 -14.01
C ASP A 50 -8.13 -16.36 -13.46
N LYS A 51 -6.87 -16.21 -13.89
CA LYS A 51 -6.01 -15.09 -13.52
C LYS A 51 -6.55 -13.75 -13.99
N LYS A 52 -7.30 -13.72 -15.09
CA LYS A 52 -7.91 -12.48 -15.59
C LYS A 52 -9.00 -12.00 -14.63
N GLU A 53 -9.89 -12.90 -14.22
CA GLU A 53 -10.96 -12.59 -13.26
C GLU A 53 -10.38 -12.14 -11.90
N VAL A 54 -9.34 -12.84 -11.42
CA VAL A 54 -8.59 -12.42 -10.22
C VAL A 54 -8.01 -11.01 -10.39
N GLY A 55 -7.41 -10.74 -11.56
CA GLY A 55 -6.87 -9.43 -11.91
C GLY A 55 -7.93 -8.33 -11.90
N ASP A 56 -9.09 -8.58 -12.51
CA ASP A 56 -10.20 -7.63 -12.58
C ASP A 56 -10.75 -7.29 -11.18
N ILE A 57 -10.88 -8.31 -10.31
CA ILE A 57 -11.30 -8.12 -8.91
C ILE A 57 -10.24 -7.30 -8.14
N LEU A 58 -8.96 -7.61 -8.31
CA LEU A 58 -7.86 -6.88 -7.66
C LEU A 58 -7.80 -5.42 -8.11
N VAL A 59 -7.92 -5.15 -9.41
CA VAL A 59 -7.95 -3.78 -9.94
C VAL A 59 -9.13 -3.01 -9.37
N LYS A 60 -10.31 -3.61 -9.33
CA LYS A 60 -11.50 -3.00 -8.72
C LYS A 60 -11.29 -2.72 -7.23
N TYR A 61 -10.69 -3.66 -6.49
CA TYR A 61 -10.38 -3.51 -5.08
C TYR A 61 -9.39 -2.37 -4.83
N ILE A 62 -8.29 -2.32 -5.59
CA ILE A 62 -7.29 -1.24 -5.53
C ILE A 62 -7.92 0.10 -5.90
N TYR A 63 -8.76 0.14 -6.93
CA TYR A 63 -9.49 1.34 -7.31
C TYR A 63 -10.39 1.84 -6.18
N ILE A 64 -11.14 0.97 -5.49
CA ILE A 64 -11.97 1.34 -4.34
C ILE A 64 -11.10 1.85 -3.20
N LEU A 65 -10.02 1.14 -2.84
CA LEU A 65 -9.09 1.60 -1.80
C LEU A 65 -8.52 2.99 -2.11
N ASN A 66 -8.14 3.23 -3.37
CA ASN A 66 -7.63 4.51 -3.81
C ASN A 66 -8.74 5.56 -3.89
N LYS A 67 -9.97 5.18 -4.23
CA LYS A 67 -11.13 6.06 -4.25
C LYS A 67 -11.54 6.50 -2.85
N ASP A 68 -11.47 5.63 -1.86
CA ASP A 68 -11.73 5.98 -0.46
C ASP A 68 -10.58 6.86 0.08
N ASN A 69 -9.36 6.66 -0.40
CA ASN A 69 -8.26 7.62 -0.18
C ASN A 69 -8.49 8.95 -0.93
N ILE A 70 -9.13 8.94 -2.10
CA ILE A 70 -9.50 10.14 -2.87
C ILE A 70 -10.70 10.85 -2.26
N ASP A 71 -11.70 10.17 -1.70
CA ASP A 71 -12.84 10.80 -1.00
C ASP A 71 -12.36 11.47 0.29
N LEU A 72 -11.35 10.87 0.95
CA LEU A 72 -10.57 11.54 1.97
C LEU A 72 -9.78 12.74 1.42
N GLN A 73 -9.19 12.67 0.22
CA GLN A 73 -8.52 13.83 -0.41
C GLN A 73 -9.49 14.89 -0.97
N LEU A 74 -10.71 14.54 -1.40
CA LEU A 74 -11.70 15.46 -1.97
C LEU A 74 -12.28 16.35 -0.87
N GLY A 75 -12.38 15.84 0.35
CA GLY A 75 -12.59 16.65 1.56
C GLY A 75 -11.42 17.59 1.90
N PHE A 76 -10.26 17.46 1.25
CA PHE A 76 -9.09 18.34 1.41
C PHE A 76 -8.78 19.20 0.17
N MET A 77 -9.37 18.93 -1.01
CA MET A 77 -9.13 19.73 -2.21
C MET A 77 -10.04 20.98 -2.31
N ASP A 78 -11.08 21.10 -1.48
CA ASP A 78 -11.84 22.35 -1.30
C ASP A 78 -11.06 23.42 -0.48
N ALA A 79 -9.87 23.08 0.04
CA ALA A 79 -9.03 24.03 0.78
C ALA A 79 -7.95 24.71 -0.08
N ASN A 80 -7.65 24.24 -1.30
CA ASN A 80 -6.51 24.71 -2.08
C ASN A 80 -6.85 25.47 -3.37
N ASN A 81 -8.12 25.81 -3.62
CA ASN A 81 -8.46 26.78 -4.67
C ASN A 81 -8.98 28.09 -4.07
N LYS A 82 -8.06 28.88 -3.51
CA LYS A 82 -8.21 30.34 -3.38
C LYS A 82 -6.97 31.03 -3.93
N ASN A 83 -6.74 30.87 -5.24
CA ASN A 83 -6.14 31.94 -6.01
C ASN A 83 -7.29 32.81 -6.52
N GLN A 84 -7.81 33.64 -5.63
CA GLN A 84 -8.47 34.86 -6.06
C GLN A 84 -8.01 35.94 -5.10
N ASP A 85 -7.31 36.93 -5.66
CA ASP A 85 -7.17 38.25 -5.09
C ASP A 85 -8.46 38.64 -4.36
N LEU A 86 -8.32 39.26 -3.19
CA LEU A 86 -9.11 40.40 -2.71
C LEU A 86 -8.76 40.70 -1.24
N VAL A 87 -7.96 41.75 -1.08
CA VAL A 87 -8.10 42.86 -0.13
C VAL A 87 -9.05 42.68 1.08
N ALA A 88 -8.45 42.94 2.26
CA ALA A 88 -8.99 43.60 3.46
C ALA A 88 -9.62 42.80 4.62
N LYS A 89 -8.97 43.04 5.79
CA LYS A 89 -9.50 43.26 7.15
C LYS A 89 -9.81 42.04 8.02
N GLU A 90 -8.97 41.80 9.05
CA GLU A 90 -9.16 42.24 10.47
C GLU A 90 -10.22 41.34 11.14
N GLU A 91 -10.03 40.64 12.26
CA GLU A 91 -9.13 40.77 13.40
C GLU A 91 -9.10 39.45 14.20
N SER A 92 -8.02 39.27 14.95
CA SER A 92 -7.68 38.12 15.78
C SER A 92 -8.44 38.12 17.12
N CYS A 93 -8.68 36.94 17.72
CA CYS A 93 -8.40 36.72 19.15
C CYS A 93 -8.32 35.23 19.58
N LYS A 94 -7.07 34.79 19.82
CA LYS A 94 -6.54 34.04 20.99
C LYS A 94 -7.36 32.87 21.58
N HIS A 95 -6.80 31.66 21.53
CA HIS A 95 -6.19 31.07 22.74
C HIS A 95 -5.23 29.91 22.40
N GLU A 96 -3.96 30.18 22.64
CA GLU A 96 -2.89 29.19 22.74
C GLU A 96 -3.07 28.37 24.01
N GLU A 97 -3.40 27.09 23.91
CA GLU A 97 -3.00 26.11 24.94
C GLU A 97 -3.05 24.64 24.47
N GLU A 98 -3.75 24.31 23.37
CA GLU A 98 -3.84 22.92 22.90
C GLU A 98 -2.67 22.42 22.02
N LYS A 99 -1.66 23.26 21.74
CA LYS A 99 -0.62 22.95 20.73
C LYS A 99 0.39 21.87 21.15
N LYS A 100 0.45 21.45 22.43
CA LYS A 100 1.43 20.45 22.90
C LYS A 100 0.90 19.01 22.97
N LYS A 101 -0.41 18.77 23.10
CA LYS A 101 -0.98 17.40 23.10
C LYS A 101 -1.38 16.90 21.70
N LYS A 102 -1.73 17.78 20.77
CA LYS A 102 -2.10 17.42 19.38
C LYS A 102 -0.95 16.94 18.50
N LYS A 103 0.32 17.21 18.86
CA LYS A 103 1.49 16.83 18.03
C LYS A 103 1.86 15.34 18.07
N LYS A 104 1.53 14.61 19.15
CA LYS A 104 1.87 13.16 19.25
C LYS A 104 0.85 12.24 18.55
N LYS A 105 -0.32 12.76 18.18
CA LYS A 105 -1.42 11.99 17.58
C LYS A 105 -1.46 12.04 16.04
N ARG A 106 -0.35 12.44 15.41
CA ARG A 106 -0.09 12.18 13.99
C ARG A 106 0.80 10.95 13.85
N VAL A 107 0.46 9.87 14.56
CA VAL A 107 1.02 8.56 14.21
C VAL A 107 0.42 8.26 12.86
N PHE A 108 1.20 8.61 11.83
CA PHE A 108 1.02 8.48 10.39
C PHE A 108 -0.43 8.23 9.93
N GLU A 109 -1.01 9.14 9.15
CA GLU A 109 -2.31 8.96 8.48
C GLU A 109 -2.43 7.65 7.69
N THR A 110 -1.31 7.01 7.37
CA THR A 110 -1.18 5.72 6.67
C THR A 110 -0.79 4.55 7.59
N TRP A 111 -0.83 4.71 8.91
CA TRP A 111 -0.43 3.66 9.85
C TRP A 111 -1.32 2.43 9.67
N ASN A 112 -0.70 1.29 9.43
CA ASN A 112 -1.41 0.03 9.34
C ASN A 112 -1.44 -0.62 10.71
N THR A 113 -2.60 -0.66 11.35
CA THR A 113 -2.80 -1.23 12.70
C THR A 113 -2.40 -2.72 12.80
N ARG A 114 -2.25 -3.43 11.68
CA ARG A 114 -1.70 -4.79 11.68
C ARG A 114 -0.26 -4.82 12.20
N LEU A 115 0.51 -3.74 12.02
CA LEU A 115 1.89 -3.60 12.49
C LEU A 115 2.01 -3.67 14.01
N ASP A 116 0.95 -3.28 14.74
CA ASP A 116 0.93 -3.27 16.21
C ASP A 116 0.96 -4.69 16.82
N TYR A 117 0.58 -5.71 16.05
CA TYR A 117 0.49 -7.10 16.50
C TYR A 117 1.58 -8.01 15.92
N LEU A 118 2.55 -7.44 15.18
CA LEU A 118 3.66 -8.24 14.67
C LEU A 118 4.70 -8.53 15.76
N PRO A 119 5.28 -9.75 15.78
CA PRO A 119 6.46 -10.04 16.58
C PRO A 119 7.60 -9.09 16.23
N GLU A 120 8.42 -8.75 17.23
CA GLU A 120 9.57 -7.84 17.08
C GLU A 120 10.53 -8.30 15.97
N GLU A 121 10.76 -9.61 15.87
CA GLU A 121 11.58 -10.22 14.84
C GLU A 121 11.07 -9.89 13.43
N CYS A 122 9.76 -10.01 13.21
CA CYS A 122 9.14 -9.68 11.93
C CYS A 122 9.16 -8.18 11.63
N LEU A 123 9.02 -7.33 12.65
CA LEU A 123 9.12 -5.88 12.49
C LEU A 123 10.54 -5.48 12.07
N HIS A 124 11.55 -6.13 12.64
CA HIS A 124 12.95 -5.90 12.33
C HIS A 124 13.32 -6.36 10.91
N ASP A 125 12.75 -7.47 10.45
CA ASP A 125 12.91 -7.92 9.06
C ASP A 125 12.30 -6.93 8.06
N ILE A 126 11.14 -6.35 8.39
CA ILE A 126 10.50 -5.31 7.57
C ILE A 126 11.39 -4.06 7.54
N LEU A 127 11.93 -3.63 8.68
CA LEU A 127 12.82 -2.47 8.76
C LEU A 127 14.05 -2.66 7.85
N LYS A 128 14.76 -3.78 8.01
CA LYS A 128 15.92 -4.13 7.16
C LYS A 128 15.59 -4.13 5.67
N PHE A 129 14.42 -4.66 5.31
CA PHE A 129 13.97 -4.69 3.93
C PHE A 129 13.73 -3.28 3.37
N LEU A 130 13.14 -2.39 4.16
CA LEU A 130 12.91 -1.00 3.78
C LEU A 130 14.21 -0.22 3.63
N GLU A 131 15.16 -0.39 4.57
CA GLU A 131 16.50 0.20 4.50
C GLU A 131 17.20 -0.20 3.20
N ARG A 132 17.26 -1.49 2.88
CA ARG A 132 17.86 -1.99 1.64
C ARG A 132 17.19 -1.44 0.39
N LYS A 133 15.87 -1.22 0.43
CA LYS A 133 15.14 -0.60 -0.68
C LYS A 133 15.46 0.89 -0.82
N ALA A 134 15.61 1.62 0.28
CA ALA A 134 16.01 3.02 0.26
C ALA A 134 17.41 3.17 -0.36
N GLU A 135 18.37 2.37 0.08
CA GLU A 135 19.73 2.34 -0.48
C GLU A 135 19.73 2.08 -2.00
N ASN A 136 18.94 1.11 -2.47
CA ASN A 136 18.80 0.81 -3.90
C ASN A 136 18.24 2.00 -4.70
N LEU A 137 17.28 2.74 -4.13
CA LEU A 137 16.71 3.91 -4.79
C LEU A 137 17.72 5.05 -4.87
N GLU A 138 18.48 5.28 -3.79
CA GLU A 138 19.55 6.27 -3.77
C GLU A 138 20.62 5.95 -4.80
N GLU A 139 21.06 4.70 -4.90
CA GLU A 139 22.03 4.26 -5.91
C GLU A 139 21.50 4.51 -7.33
N ARG A 140 20.24 4.13 -7.60
CA ARG A 140 19.62 4.36 -8.91
C ARG A 140 19.48 5.85 -9.25
N ILE A 141 19.19 6.69 -8.27
CA ILE A 141 19.14 8.15 -8.44
C ILE A 141 20.53 8.67 -8.81
N MET A 142 21.58 8.22 -8.11
CA MET A 142 22.97 8.59 -8.41
C MET A 142 23.39 8.13 -9.81
N GLN A 143 23.09 6.88 -10.18
CA GLN A 143 23.37 6.35 -11.52
C GLN A 143 22.66 7.17 -12.61
N MET A 144 21.38 7.48 -12.44
CA MET A 144 20.62 8.30 -13.39
C MET A 144 21.17 9.73 -13.48
N ALA A 145 21.61 10.33 -12.37
CA ALA A 145 22.25 11.64 -12.37
C ALA A 145 23.59 11.62 -13.12
N MET A 146 24.40 10.58 -12.91
CA MET A 146 25.70 10.42 -13.59
C MET A 146 25.55 10.23 -15.10
N ILE A 147 24.58 9.42 -15.55
CA ILE A 147 24.28 9.23 -16.98
C ILE A 147 23.90 10.57 -17.64
N ARG A 148 23.08 11.40 -16.98
CA ARG A 148 22.71 12.73 -17.49
C ARG A 148 23.92 13.65 -17.64
N VAL A 149 24.85 13.64 -16.66
CA VAL A 149 26.08 14.43 -16.72
C VAL A 149 26.99 13.97 -17.86
N LEU A 150 27.14 12.65 -18.05
CA LEU A 150 27.96 12.10 -19.14
C LEU A 150 27.35 12.42 -20.51
N ALA A 151 26.04 12.29 -20.67
CA ALA A 151 25.33 12.66 -21.89
C ALA A 151 25.43 14.17 -22.22
N ALA A 152 25.40 15.03 -21.20
CA ALA A 152 25.61 16.46 -21.39
C ALA A 152 27.04 16.80 -21.85
N LYS A 153 28.05 16.11 -21.28
CA LYS A 153 29.46 16.29 -21.67
C LYS A 153 29.76 15.79 -23.08
N SER A 154 29.18 14.65 -23.51
CA SER A 154 29.38 14.15 -24.87
C SER A 154 28.80 15.07 -25.94
N ASN A 155 27.70 15.76 -25.65
CA ASN A 155 27.06 16.69 -26.58
C ASN A 155 27.82 18.01 -26.72
N GLN A 156 28.67 18.36 -25.75
CA GLN A 156 29.45 19.60 -25.76
C GLN A 156 30.80 19.45 -26.48
N CYS A 157 31.27 18.21 -26.70
CA CYS A 157 32.49 17.91 -27.45
C CYS A 157 32.26 17.75 -28.97
N ILE A 158 31.02 17.86 -29.46
CA ILE A 158 30.64 17.67 -30.88
C ILE A 158 30.31 19.02 -31.58
N THR A 159 30.39 20.16 -30.86
CA THR A 159 30.27 21.52 -31.39
C THR A 159 31.59 22.25 -31.30
#